data_AF-A0A238JJX9-F1
#
_entry.id   AF-A0A238JJX9-F1
#
_cell.length_a   1.000
_cell.length_b   1.000
_cell.length_c   1.000
_cell.angle_alpha   90.00
_cell.angle_beta   90.00
_cell.angle_gamma   90.00
#
_symmetry.space_group_name_H-M   'P 1'
#
loop_
_entity.id
_entity.type
_entity.pdbx_description
1 polymer ?
#
loop_
_entity_poly.entity_id
_entity_poly.type
_entity_poly.pdbx_seq_one_letter_code
_entity_poly.pdbx_strand_id
1 'polypeptide(L)'
;MEKSWKIIDGHIPADLRQDLETLIERSNEIRQNYPDPMVAPWGQFPTIPPRSIGWRMGPGEDYFLDFHDWFKKLSREEQTNYCVKNPEPAGWAGFYTRIQNTK
;
A
#
# COMPACT_ATOMS: atom_id res chain seq x y z
N MET A 1 -6.22 -16.02 31.94
CA MET A 1 -6.85 -14.71 32.25
C MET A 1 -7.95 -14.49 31.22
N GLU A 2 -9.19 -14.26 31.66
CA GLU A 2 -10.30 -13.87 30.78
C GLU A 2 -10.06 -12.44 30.29
N LYS A 3 -9.91 -12.24 28.97
CA LYS A 3 -9.82 -10.91 28.37
C LYS A 3 -11.22 -10.30 28.32
N SER A 4 -11.38 -9.10 28.88
CA SER A 4 -12.65 -8.37 28.90
C SER A 4 -12.67 -7.33 27.79
N TRP A 5 -13.58 -7.50 26.83
CA TRP A 5 -13.71 -6.62 25.65
C TRP A 5 -14.69 -5.45 25.86
N LYS A 6 -15.05 -5.15 27.12
CA LYS A 6 -15.98 -4.07 27.44
C LYS A 6 -15.24 -2.74 27.52
N ILE A 7 -15.74 -1.73 26.82
CA ILE A 7 -15.33 -0.34 27.01
C ILE A 7 -15.94 0.13 28.33
N ILE A 8 -15.12 0.51 29.30
CA ILE A 8 -15.56 0.99 30.61
C ILE A 8 -15.33 2.49 30.64
N ASP A 9 -16.39 3.27 30.82
CA ASP A 9 -16.35 4.74 30.90
C ASP A 9 -15.64 5.43 29.73
N GLY A 10 -15.77 4.89 28.52
CA GLY A 10 -15.12 5.42 27.32
C GLY A 10 -13.62 5.14 27.22
N HIS A 11 -13.05 4.40 28.19
CA HIS A 11 -11.67 3.99 28.19
C HIS A 11 -11.52 2.53 27.74
N ILE A 12 -10.59 2.34 26.82
CA ILE A 12 -10.14 1.02 26.39
C ILE A 12 -9.31 0.41 27.53
N PRO A 13 -9.58 -0.85 27.95
CA PRO A 13 -8.75 -1.57 28.91
C PRO A 13 -7.26 -1.58 28.51
N ALA A 14 -6.36 -1.50 29.49
CA ALA A 14 -4.92 -1.36 29.24
C ALA A 14 -4.30 -2.56 28.51
N ASP A 15 -4.81 -3.77 28.77
CA ASP A 15 -4.43 -4.99 28.05
C ASP A 15 -4.84 -4.93 26.57
N LEU A 16 -6.04 -4.38 26.28
CA LEU A 16 -6.49 -4.17 24.91
C LEU A 16 -5.67 -3.08 24.19
N ARG A 17 -5.25 -2.03 24.88
CA ARG A 17 -4.30 -1.04 24.32
C ARG A 17 -2.99 -1.71 23.92
N GLN A 18 -2.42 -2.53 24.81
CA GLN A 18 -1.16 -3.22 24.55
C GLN A 18 -1.29 -4.21 23.39
N ASP A 19 -2.39 -4.97 23.33
CA ASP A 19 -2.67 -5.87 22.21
C ASP A 19 -2.78 -5.10 20.89
N LEU A 20 -3.42 -3.92 20.87
CA LEU A 20 -3.54 -3.07 19.69
C LEU A 20 -2.18 -2.53 19.24
N GLU A 21 -1.35 -2.04 20.17
CA GLU A 21 0.00 -1.55 19.87
C GLU A 21 0.87 -2.68 19.27
N THR A 22 0.85 -3.87 19.87
CA THR A 22 1.55 -5.04 19.34
C THR A 22 1.01 -5.49 17.97
N LEU A 23 -0.29 -5.39 17.73
CA LEU A 23 -0.87 -5.67 16.40
C LEU A 23 -0.45 -4.64 15.35
N ILE A 24 -0.38 -3.36 15.72
CA ILE A 24 0.10 -2.29 14.84
C ILE A 24 1.58 -2.50 14.52
N GLU A 25 2.42 -2.80 15.50
CA GLU A 25 3.84 -3.10 15.31
C GLU A 25 4.03 -4.32 14.39
N ARG A 26 3.34 -5.43 14.66
CA ARG A 26 3.36 -6.60 13.78
C ARG A 26 2.85 -6.29 12.38
N SER A 27 1.82 -5.46 12.25
CA SER A 27 1.32 -5.01 10.95
C SER A 27 2.37 -4.17 10.21
N ASN A 28 3.09 -3.29 10.91
CA ASN A 28 4.20 -2.52 10.36
C ASN A 28 5.38 -3.40 9.96
N GLU A 29 5.66 -4.48 10.70
CA GLU A 29 6.67 -5.49 10.37
C GLU A 29 6.25 -6.38 9.18
N ILE A 30 4.94 -6.64 9.04
CA ILE A 30 4.36 -7.39 7.92
C ILE A 30 4.28 -6.55 6.65
N ARG A 31 4.16 -5.21 6.76
CA ARG A 31 4.23 -4.31 5.60
C ARG A 31 5.49 -4.66 4.82
N GLN A 32 5.29 -5.14 3.60
CA GLN A 32 6.34 -5.73 2.80
C GLN A 32 7.44 -4.68 2.57
N ASN A 33 8.69 -5.04 2.88
CA ASN A 33 9.84 -4.23 2.52
C ASN A 33 10.06 -4.32 1.01
N TYR A 34 9.33 -3.50 0.26
CA TYR A 34 9.55 -3.34 -1.17
C TYR A 34 10.90 -2.67 -1.44
N PRO A 35 11.55 -2.97 -2.58
CA PRO A 35 12.77 -2.29 -2.96
C PRO A 35 12.54 -0.78 -3.13
N ASP A 36 13.60 0.01 -2.96
CA ASP A 36 13.64 1.41 -3.35
C ASP A 36 14.64 1.58 -4.53
N PRO A 37 14.18 1.95 -5.74
CA PRO A 37 12.80 2.30 -6.09
C PRO A 37 11.87 1.08 -6.15
N MET A 38 10.58 1.28 -5.82
CA MET A 38 9.58 0.23 -5.96
C MET A 38 9.42 -0.15 -7.43
N VAL A 39 9.12 -1.43 -7.69
CA VAL A 39 8.83 -1.94 -9.03
C VAL A 39 7.49 -1.35 -9.53
N ALA A 40 7.27 -1.24 -10.83
CA ALA A 40 5.96 -0.83 -11.32
C ALA A 40 4.93 -1.95 -11.08
N PRO A 41 3.63 -1.68 -10.87
CA PRO A 41 2.64 -2.71 -10.56
C PRO A 41 2.57 -3.86 -11.58
N TRP A 42 2.73 -3.57 -12.88
CA TRP A 42 2.80 -4.60 -13.92
C TRP A 42 4.09 -5.42 -13.92
N GLY A 43 5.17 -4.91 -13.32
CA GLY A 43 6.41 -5.64 -13.11
C GLY A 43 6.34 -6.54 -11.89
N GLN A 44 5.74 -6.08 -10.80
CA GLN A 44 5.59 -6.88 -9.57
C GLN A 44 4.55 -8.00 -9.73
N PHE A 45 3.39 -7.68 -10.29
CA PHE A 45 2.29 -8.62 -10.49
C PHE A 45 1.91 -8.73 -11.98
N PRO A 46 2.78 -9.32 -12.83
CA PRO A 46 2.54 -9.42 -14.27
C PRO A 46 1.30 -10.28 -14.60
N THR A 47 0.86 -11.12 -13.67
CA THR A 47 -0.29 -12.01 -13.83
C THR A 47 -1.63 -11.39 -13.41
N ILE A 48 -1.63 -10.19 -12.82
CA ILE A 48 -2.85 -9.49 -12.40
C ILE A 48 -3.18 -8.40 -13.45
N PRO A 49 -4.23 -8.58 -14.28
CA PRO A 49 -4.60 -7.58 -15.27
C PRO A 49 -4.97 -6.22 -14.63
N PRO A 50 -4.75 -5.08 -15.30
CA PRO A 50 -4.96 -3.73 -14.73
C PRO A 50 -6.37 -3.44 -14.18
N ARG A 51 -7.40 -4.16 -14.64
CA ARG A 51 -8.80 -4.02 -14.16
C ARG A 51 -9.26 -5.18 -13.27
N SER A 52 -8.36 -6.08 -12.91
CA SER A 52 -8.67 -7.24 -12.07
C SER A 52 -9.15 -6.80 -10.68
N ILE A 53 -10.05 -7.60 -10.10
CA ILE A 53 -10.43 -7.45 -8.69
C ILE A 53 -9.25 -7.72 -7.74
N GLY A 54 -8.19 -8.40 -8.21
CA GLY A 54 -6.98 -8.66 -7.42
C GLY A 54 -6.21 -7.41 -6.97
N TRP A 55 -6.49 -6.25 -7.57
CA TRP A 55 -5.97 -4.94 -7.12
C TRP A 55 -6.81 -4.29 -6.00
N ARG A 56 -7.98 -4.86 -5.66
CA ARG A 56 -8.94 -4.31 -4.70
C ARG A 56 -9.34 -5.27 -3.58
N MET A 57 -9.02 -6.55 -3.72
CA MET A 57 -9.40 -7.64 -2.81
C MET A 57 -8.36 -8.77 -2.88
N GLY A 58 -7.08 -8.44 -2.93
CA GLY A 58 -6.01 -9.42 -3.12
C GLY A 58 -4.62 -8.85 -2.83
N PRO A 59 -3.55 -9.63 -3.03
CA PRO A 59 -2.18 -9.19 -2.72
C PRO A 59 -1.73 -7.97 -3.54
N GLY A 60 -2.43 -7.67 -4.65
CA GLY A 60 -2.18 -6.45 -5.42
C GLY A 60 -2.66 -5.18 -4.71
N GLU A 61 -3.63 -5.26 -3.79
CA GLU A 61 -4.19 -4.10 -3.09
C GLU A 61 -3.14 -3.43 -2.20
N ASP A 62 -2.54 -4.18 -1.27
CA ASP A 62 -1.50 -3.66 -0.37
C ASP A 62 -0.33 -3.05 -1.16
N TYR A 63 0.13 -3.76 -2.20
CA TYR A 63 1.17 -3.25 -3.09
C TYR A 63 0.80 -1.94 -3.77
N PHE A 64 -0.44 -1.82 -4.24
CA PHE A 64 -0.90 -0.64 -4.96
C PHE A 64 -1.00 0.56 -4.04
N LEU A 65 -1.43 0.36 -2.79
CA LEU A 65 -1.44 1.39 -1.75
C LEU A 65 -0.02 1.84 -1.41
N ASP A 66 0.89 0.91 -1.14
CA ASP A 66 2.28 1.23 -0.81
C ASP A 66 3.01 1.89 -1.98
N PHE A 67 2.79 1.41 -3.21
CA PHE A 67 3.33 2.01 -4.43
C PHE A 67 2.83 3.44 -4.63
N HIS A 68 1.54 3.68 -4.42
CA HIS A 68 0.95 5.02 -4.53
C HIS A 68 1.63 5.99 -3.53
N ASP A 69 1.76 5.57 -2.27
CA ASP A 69 2.37 6.39 -1.22
C ASP A 69 3.86 6.65 -1.45
N TRP A 70 4.61 5.64 -1.90
CA TRP A 70 6.00 5.80 -2.29
C TRP A 70 6.15 6.75 -3.50
N PHE A 71 5.39 6.53 -4.57
CA PHE A 71 5.50 7.33 -5.79
C PHE A 71 5.14 8.80 -5.55
N LYS A 72 4.18 9.06 -4.65
CA LYS A 72 3.76 10.40 -4.23
C LYS A 72 4.82 11.16 -3.44
N LYS A 73 5.72 10.47 -2.75
CA LYS A 73 6.83 11.09 -2.00
C LYS A 73 7.97 11.56 -2.90
N LEU A 74 8.08 10.99 -4.10
CA LEU A 74 9.07 11.40 -5.10
C LEU A 74 8.82 12.84 -5.57
N SER A 75 9.91 13.57 -5.84
CA SER A 75 9.86 14.87 -6.52
C SER A 75 9.31 14.72 -7.94
N ARG A 76 8.89 15.85 -8.55
CA ARG A 76 8.35 15.84 -9.91
C ARG A 76 9.35 15.30 -10.95
N GLU A 77 10.63 15.59 -10.76
CA GLU A 77 11.71 15.09 -11.62
C GLU A 77 11.91 13.58 -11.44
N GLU A 78 11.94 13.09 -10.19
CA GLU A 78 12.06 11.67 -9.89
C GLU A 78 10.87 10.86 -10.43
N GLN A 79 9.63 11.36 -10.28
CA GLN A 79 8.46 10.75 -10.89
C GLN A 79 8.59 10.67 -12.42
N THR A 80 9.05 11.76 -13.06
CA THR A 80 9.23 11.80 -14.52
C THR A 80 10.28 10.80 -14.97
N ASN A 81 11.44 10.76 -14.31
CA ASN A 81 12.50 9.80 -14.56
C ASN A 81 12.04 8.36 -14.34
N TYR A 82 11.23 8.12 -13.32
CA TYR A 82 10.67 6.80 -13.05
C TYR A 82 9.72 6.33 -14.17
N CYS A 83 8.80 7.19 -14.61
CA CYS A 83 7.87 6.87 -15.70
C CYS A 83 8.58 6.58 -17.03
N VAL A 84 9.70 7.27 -17.32
CA VAL A 84 10.51 7.01 -18.52
C VAL A 84 11.18 5.65 -18.45
N LYS A 85 11.71 5.26 -17.28
CA LYS A 85 12.37 3.97 -17.07
C LYS A 85 11.39 2.79 -17.02
N ASN A 86 10.15 3.05 -16.59
CA ASN A 86 9.10 2.05 -16.44
C ASN A 86 7.88 2.48 -17.26
N PRO A 87 7.89 2.31 -18.60
CA PRO A 87 6.78 2.76 -19.43
C PRO A 87 5.51 1.94 -19.16
N GLU A 88 4.35 2.60 -19.23
CA GLU A 88 3.05 1.93 -19.12
C GLU A 88 2.85 0.95 -20.30
N PRO A 89 2.56 -0.33 -20.05
CA PRO A 89 2.10 -1.22 -21.11
C PRO A 89 0.68 -0.84 -21.54
N ALA A 90 0.25 -1.29 -22.74
CA ALA A 90 -0.99 -0.84 -23.37
C ALA A 90 -2.26 -0.94 -22.49
N GLY A 91 -2.35 -1.93 -21.60
CA GLY A 91 -3.49 -2.08 -20.68
C GLY A 91 -3.51 -1.11 -19.49
N TRP A 92 -2.41 -0.41 -19.24
CA TRP A 92 -2.16 0.47 -18.10
C TRP A 92 -2.16 1.97 -18.48
N ALA A 93 -2.54 2.29 -19.72
CA ALA A 93 -2.54 3.67 -20.22
C ALA A 93 -3.27 4.64 -19.26
N GLY A 94 -2.60 5.74 -18.91
CA GLY A 94 -3.10 6.78 -18.02
C GLY A 94 -2.96 6.47 -16.53
N PHE A 95 -2.29 5.38 -16.18
CA PHE A 95 -2.05 4.98 -14.80
C PHE A 95 -1.29 6.05 -14.01
N TYR A 96 -0.14 6.52 -14.51
CA TYR A 96 0.68 7.54 -13.87
C TYR A 96 -0.06 8.87 -13.79
N THR A 97 -0.76 9.27 -14.86
CA THR A 97 -1.60 10.48 -14.86
C THR A 97 -2.63 10.44 -13.75
N ARG A 98 -3.29 9.29 -13.55
CA ARG A 98 -4.27 9.12 -12.47
C ARG A 98 -3.64 9.23 -11.08
N ILE A 99 -2.51 8.58 -10.84
CA ILE A 99 -1.81 8.66 -9.54
C ILE A 99 -1.34 10.08 -9.25
N GLN A 100 -0.75 10.75 -10.23
CA GLN A 100 -0.28 12.14 -10.08
C GLN A 100 -1.42 13.13 -9.80
N ASN A 101 -2.61 12.88 -10.34
CA ASN A 101 -3.78 13.75 -10.19
C ASN A 101 -4.70 13.39 -9.01
N THR A 102 -4.48 12.27 -8.34
CA THR A 102 -5.24 11.92 -7.12
C THR A 102 -4.88 12.95 -6.04
N LYS A 103 -5.84 13.41 -5.23
CA LYS A 103 -5.57 14.39 -4.16
C LYS A 103 -5.04 13.68 -2.92
#